data_AF-A0A957FT06-F1
#
_entry.id   AF-A0A957FT06-F1
#
_cell.length_a   1.000
_cell.length_b   1.000
_cell.length_c   1.000
_cell.angle_alpha   90.00
_cell.angle_beta   90.00
_cell.angle_gamma   90.00
#
_symmetry.space_group_name_H-M   'P 1'
#
loop_
_entity.id
_entity.type
_entity.pdbx_description
1 polymer ?
#
loop_
_entity_poly.entity_id
_entity_poly.type
_entity_poly.pdbx_seq_one_letter_code
_entity_poly.pdbx_strand_id
1 'polypeptide(L)'
;MADTDAQFELNIIASRNQIPALDTPQIVYVLAEILPTADSANEANDKNSLPLNLSLVIDRSTSMKGARLNRVKKAAELLIDKMSNRDIVSV
;
A
#
# COMPACT_ATOMS: atom_id res chain seq x y z
N MET A 1 26.24 5.98 14.34
CA MET A 1 25.31 4.85 14.51
C MET A 1 23.99 5.38 13.97
N ALA A 2 23.72 5.11 12.69
CA ALA A 2 22.66 5.80 11.95
C ALA A 2 21.31 5.33 12.46
N ASP A 3 20.49 6.29 12.90
CA ASP A 3 19.11 6.07 13.26
C ASP A 3 18.36 5.60 12.01
N THR A 4 17.54 4.56 12.16
CA THR A 4 16.80 3.99 11.03
C THR A 4 15.63 4.92 10.75
N ASP A 5 15.67 5.65 9.63
CA ASP A 5 14.52 6.46 9.17
C ASP A 5 13.28 5.57 9.07
N ALA A 6 12.41 5.69 10.06
CA ALA A 6 11.18 4.93 10.11
C ALA A 6 10.21 5.47 9.05
N GLN A 7 9.90 4.64 8.05
CA GLN A 7 9.01 5.01 6.94
C GLN A 7 7.53 5.10 7.34
N PHE A 8 7.21 4.67 8.55
CA PHE A 8 5.88 4.76 9.13
C PHE A 8 5.97 4.85 10.65
N GLU A 9 4.96 5.47 11.24
CA GLU A 9 4.68 5.46 12.67
C GLU A 9 3.70 4.32 12.98
N LEU A 10 3.95 3.62 14.09
CA LEU A 10 3.08 2.57 14.61
C LEU A 10 2.58 2.96 15.99
N ASN A 11 1.29 3.27 16.09
CA ASN A 11 0.64 3.54 17.38
C ASN A 11 -0.14 2.31 17.82
N ILE A 12 0.10 1.86 19.05
CA ILE A 12 -0.54 0.67 19.61
C ILE A 12 -1.35 1.08 20.84
N ILE A 13 -2.64 0.82 20.82
CA ILE A 13 -3.57 1.08 21.92
C ILE A 13 -4.16 -0.25 22.37
N ALA A 14 -3.82 -0.69 23.58
CA ALA A 14 -4.41 -1.87 24.20
C ALA A 14 -5.65 -1.49 25.01
N SER A 15 -6.65 -2.37 25.05
CA SER A 15 -7.86 -2.18 25.87
C SER A 15 -7.56 -2.16 27.38
N ARG A 16 -6.40 -2.69 27.78
CA ARG A 16 -5.87 -2.67 29.16
C ARG A 16 -4.36 -2.81 29.13
N ASN A 17 -3.66 -2.07 29.98
CA ASN A 17 -2.19 -2.10 30.08
C ASN A 17 -1.67 -3.04 31.17
N GLN A 18 -2.57 -3.65 31.93
CA GLN A 18 -2.27 -4.65 32.95
C GLN A 18 -3.32 -5.76 32.87
N ILE A 19 -2.86 -7.00 33.02
CA ILE A 19 -3.70 -8.20 33.02
C ILE A 19 -3.48 -8.91 34.35
N PRO A 20 -4.52 -9.07 35.20
CA PRO A 20 -4.38 -9.84 36.42
C PRO A 20 -4.15 -11.32 36.09
N ALA A 21 -3.32 -11.99 36.88
CA ALA A 21 -3.07 -13.43 36.73
C ALA A 21 -4.25 -14.22 37.30
N LEU A 22 -5.28 -14.44 36.47
CA LEU A 22 -6.44 -15.26 36.79
C LEU A 22 -6.31 -16.63 36.13
N ASP A 23 -6.91 -17.64 36.76
CA ASP A 23 -7.03 -19.02 36.27
C ASP A 23 -8.10 -19.19 35.18
N THR A 24 -8.66 -18.07 34.70
CA THR A 24 -9.69 -18.02 33.67
C THR A 24 -9.15 -17.37 32.39
N PRO A 25 -9.63 -17.78 31.20
CA PRO A 25 -9.27 -17.12 29.94
C PRO A 25 -9.65 -15.63 29.96
N GLN A 26 -8.73 -14.79 29.48
CA GLN A 26 -8.90 -13.33 29.42
C GLN A 26 -8.71 -12.83 27.99
N ILE A 27 -9.49 -11.82 27.60
CA ILE A 27 -9.41 -11.18 26.28
C ILE A 27 -8.81 -9.78 26.43
N VAL A 28 -7.86 -9.49 25.55
CA VAL A 28 -7.27 -8.17 25.36
C VAL A 28 -7.40 -7.80 23.90
N TYR A 29 -7.94 -6.62 23.65
CA TYR A 29 -8.00 -6.05 22.31
C TYR A 29 -6.84 -5.09 22.12
N VAL A 30 -6.29 -5.08 20.92
CA VAL A 30 -5.25 -4.15 20.50
C VAL A 30 -5.70 -3.47 19.22
N LEU A 31 -5.65 -2.15 19.22
CA LEU A 31 -5.75 -1.33 18.02
C LEU A 31 -4.32 -0.95 17.61
N ALA A 32 -3.93 -1.32 16.40
CA ALA A 32 -2.68 -0.92 15.78
C ALA A 32 -2.99 0.07 14.65
N GLU A 33 -2.48 1.28 14.76
CA GLU A 33 -2.58 2.31 13.74
C GLU A 33 -1.22 2.44 13.06
N ILE A 34 -1.20 2.28 11.73
CA ILE A 34 -0.01 2.44 10.90
C ILE A 34 -0.18 3.72 10.10
N LEU A 35 0.68 4.71 10.34
CA LEU A 35 0.61 6.02 9.72
C LEU A 35 1.90 6.28 8.92
N PRO A 36 1.83 6.82 7.69
CA PRO A 36 3.02 7.23 6.97
C PRO A 36 3.68 8.45 7.65
N THR A 37 5.01 8.50 7.67
CA THR A 37 5.75 9.69 8.16
C THR A 37 5.76 10.79 7.08
N ALA A 38 5.83 12.06 7.50
CA ALA A 38 5.85 13.21 6.59
C ALA A 38 7.04 13.18 5.60
N ASP A 39 8.17 12.64 6.02
CA ASP A 39 9.34 12.44 5.16
C ASP A 39 9.07 11.37 4.09
N SER A 40 8.38 10.28 4.43
CA SER A 40 7.92 9.27 3.46
C SER A 40 6.90 9.81 2.45
N ALA A 41 6.11 10.82 2.82
CA ALA A 41 5.16 11.47 1.93
C ALA A 41 5.84 12.44 0.94
N ASN A 42 6.92 13.10 1.35
CA ASN A 42 7.70 14.02 0.52
C ASN A 42 8.75 13.30 -0.36
N GLU A 43 9.22 12.13 0.08
CA GLU A 43 10.15 11.24 -0.65
C GLU A 43 9.47 10.28 -1.64
N ALA A 44 8.14 10.32 -1.73
CA ALA A 44 7.38 9.74 -2.85
C ALA A 44 7.75 10.37 -4.21
N ASN A 45 8.66 11.34 -4.23
CA ASN A 45 9.42 11.74 -5.41
C ASN A 45 10.58 10.74 -5.65
N ASP A 46 10.24 9.62 -6.28
CA ASP A 46 11.08 8.66 -7.04
C ASP A 46 12.26 7.92 -6.37
N LYS A 47 12.87 8.42 -5.29
CA LYS A 47 14.10 7.80 -4.76
C LYS A 47 13.88 6.79 -3.65
N ASN A 48 12.83 6.96 -2.83
CA ASN A 48 12.57 6.13 -1.66
C ASN A 48 11.21 5.43 -1.66
N SER A 49 10.42 5.52 -2.73
CA SER A 49 9.23 4.68 -2.87
C SER A 49 9.62 3.21 -3.03
N LEU A 50 8.88 2.33 -2.36
CA LEU A 50 9.02 0.89 -2.56
C LEU A 50 8.57 0.54 -3.99
N PRO A 51 9.34 -0.28 -4.74
CA PRO A 51 8.99 -0.63 -6.10
C PRO A 51 7.65 -1.37 -6.13
N LEU A 52 6.77 -0.93 -7.01
CA LEU A 52 5.46 -1.54 -7.23
C LEU A 52 5.59 -2.77 -8.13
N ASN A 53 4.80 -3.80 -7.83
CA ASN A 53 4.60 -4.93 -8.73
C ASN A 53 3.10 -5.04 -9.02
N LEU A 54 2.71 -4.58 -10.21
CA LEU A 54 1.31 -4.38 -10.59
C LEU A 54 0.90 -5.31 -11.73
N SER A 55 -0.24 -6.00 -11.57
CA SER A 55 -0.84 -6.79 -12.66
C SER A 55 -2.18 -6.19 -13.08
N LEU A 56 -2.27 -5.78 -14.35
CA LEU A 56 -3.47 -5.22 -14.95
C LEU A 56 -4.23 -6.28 -15.74
N VAL A 57 -5.33 -6.78 -15.19
CA VAL A 57 -6.19 -7.74 -15.89
C VAL A 57 -7.26 -6.98 -16.69
N ILE A 58 -7.16 -6.98 -18.03
CA ILE A 58 -8.09 -6.29 -18.92
C ILE A 58 -9.14 -7.24 -19.48
N ASP A 59 -10.42 -6.97 -19.21
CA ASP A 59 -11.51 -7.70 -19.86
C ASP A 59 -11.54 -7.46 -21.38
N ARG A 60 -11.57 -8.57 -22.14
CA ARG A 60 -11.64 -8.60 -23.61
C ARG A 60 -12.97 -9.15 -24.15
N SER A 61 -14.00 -9.19 -23.31
CA SER A 61 -15.35 -9.60 -23.70
C SER A 61 -15.93 -8.76 -24.85
N THR A 62 -16.97 -9.28 -25.52
CA THR A 62 -17.62 -8.59 -26.64
C THR A 62 -18.14 -7.20 -26.26
N SER A 63 -18.56 -7.02 -25.00
CA SER A 63 -19.05 -5.75 -24.46
C SER A 63 -17.97 -4.66 -24.33
N MET A 64 -16.70 -5.06 -24.36
CA MET A 64 -15.54 -4.18 -24.26
C MET A 64 -15.03 -3.71 -25.62
N LYS A 65 -15.53 -4.24 -26.74
CA LYS A 65 -15.05 -3.88 -28.08
C LYS A 65 -15.21 -2.38 -28.40
N GLY A 66 -14.38 -1.90 -29.32
CA GLY A 66 -14.43 -0.53 -29.83
C GLY A 66 -13.99 0.51 -28.79
N ALA A 67 -14.84 1.51 -28.57
CA ALA A 67 -14.47 2.69 -27.76
C ALA A 67 -14.09 2.36 -26.31
N ARG A 68 -14.70 1.33 -25.70
CA ARG A 68 -14.43 0.96 -24.30
C ARG A 68 -13.02 0.42 -24.13
N LEU A 69 -12.62 -0.58 -24.92
CA LEU A 69 -11.26 -1.12 -24.88
C LEU A 69 -10.22 -0.05 -25.25
N ASN A 70 -10.52 0.83 -26.20
CA ASN A 70 -9.60 1.93 -26.54
C ASN A 70 -9.38 2.90 -25.36
N ARG A 71 -10.42 3.16 -24.54
CA ARG A 71 -10.27 3.98 -23.32
C ARG A 71 -9.45 3.26 -22.26
N VAL A 72 -9.66 1.97 -22.06
CA VAL A 72 -8.89 1.17 -21.09
C VAL A 72 -7.41 1.13 -21.49
N LYS A 73 -7.10 0.95 -22.78
CA LYS A 73 -5.71 1.00 -23.27
C LYS A 73 -5.05 2.35 -22.97
N LYS A 74 -5.73 3.46 -23.28
CA LYS A 74 -5.21 4.81 -22.95
C LYS A 74 -5.01 5.03 -21.45
N ALA A 75 -5.89 4.47 -20.62
CA ALA A 75 -5.73 4.54 -19.17
C ALA A 75 -4.56 3.67 -18.68
N ALA A 76 -4.35 2.50 -19.29
CA ALA A 76 -3.21 1.63 -19.01
C ALA A 76 -1.88 2.29 -19.42
N GLU A 77 -1.84 2.92 -20.59
CA GLU A 77 -0.69 3.72 -21.05
C GLU A 77 -0.38 4.85 -20.04
N LEU A 78 -1.39 5.63 -19.65
CA LEU A 78 -1.23 6.70 -18.66
C LEU A 78 -0.74 6.21 -17.29
N LEU A 79 -1.15 5.00 -16.89
CA LEU A 79 -0.71 4.37 -15.65
C LEU A 79 0.78 3.99 -15.76
N ILE A 80 1.17 3.32 -16.84
CA ILE A 80 2.55 2.93 -17.10
C ILE A 80 3.46 4.16 -17.19
N ASP A 81 3.01 5.24 -17.83
CA ASP A 81 3.77 6.50 -17.94
C ASP A 81 4.03 7.17 -16.58
N LYS A 82 3.25 6.84 -15.54
CA LYS A 82 3.43 7.34 -14.18
C LYS A 82 4.26 6.42 -13.29
N MET A 83 4.60 5.23 -13.77
CA MET A 83 5.41 4.27 -13.02
C MET A 83 6.88 4.68 -13.07
N SER A 84 7.60 4.42 -11.97
CA SER A 84 9.04 4.59 -11.91
C SER A 84 9.77 3.48 -12.68
N ASN A 85 11.05 3.67 -12.96
CA ASN A 85 11.89 2.67 -13.62
C ASN A 85 12.17 1.42 -12.77
N ARG A 86 11.81 1.43 -11.48
CA ARG A 86 11.97 0.29 -10.56
C ARG A 86 10.71 -0.56 -10.45
N ASP A 87 9.60 -0.07 -11.00
CA ASP A 87 8.32 -0.78 -10.92
C ASP A 87 8.23 -1.86 -12.00
N ILE A 88 7.46 -2.90 -11.69
CA ILE A 88 7.21 -4.03 -12.58
C ILE A 88 5.72 -4.04 -12.91
N VAL A 89 5.40 -4.21 -14.20
CA VAL A 89 4.01 -4.33 -14.67
C VAL A 89 3.81 -5.57 -15.52
N SER A 90 2.69 -6.26 -15.30
CA SER A 90 2.14 -7.28 -16.20
C SER A 90 0.75 -6.88 -16.68
N VAL A 91 0.40 -7.18 -17.93
CA VAL A 91 -0.91 -6.89 -18.55
C VAL A 91 -1.47 -8.13 -19.23
#